data_AF-A0A950C4U6-F1
#
_entry.id   AF-A0A950C4U6-F1
#
_cell.length_a   1.000
_cell.length_b   1.000
_cell.length_c   1.000
_cell.angle_alpha   90.00
_cell.angle_beta   90.00
_cell.angle_gamma   90.00
#
_symmetry.space_group_name_H-M   'P 1'
#
loop_
_entity.id
_entity.type
_entity.pdbx_description
1 polymer ?
#
loop_
_entity_poly.entity_id
_entity_poly.type
_entity_poly.pdbx_seq_one_letter_code
_entity_poly.pdbx_strand_id
1 'polypeptide(L)'
;MRTQVISAPPMPGAARPGWVDGLFMGLVAYVCAGALWMLSGLGGPVVSYYVNLTCVPPALLASLVITVTAAHRTARGTVRNAWISLAIALALYFVGMNIAVGSWLLHHDPFPGPADFFFGAFYPALGLAAVFLIRAAAVRVPWLQLSLDATAFVVGFGTFFWFLIIHPAALPTEINLLKEGLSQAYVVLDCIVLLILGVVLLAGVGSGRDPRVHVLLLGGFATMFLADIIWSLARMRGYYLPGGFHEVLHLCCCVPLAAAGRAQLRTTAAAT
;
A
#
# COMPACT_ATOMS: atom_id res chain seq x y z
N MET A 1 57.47 -26.05 -1.07
CA MET A 1 56.68 -25.30 -2.07
C MET A 1 55.46 -24.71 -1.36
N ARG A 2 55.41 -23.39 -1.18
CA ARG A 2 54.26 -22.67 -0.60
C ARG A 2 53.28 -22.35 -1.72
N THR A 3 52.11 -22.96 -1.70
CA THR A 3 51.01 -22.65 -2.62
C THR A 3 50.49 -21.24 -2.28
N GLN A 4 50.75 -20.27 -3.17
CA GLN A 4 50.08 -18.97 -3.09
C GLN A 4 48.62 -19.17 -3.43
N VAL A 5 47.74 -18.96 -2.45
CA VAL A 5 46.31 -18.78 -2.69
C VAL A 5 46.16 -17.40 -3.34
N ILE A 6 45.94 -17.39 -4.65
CA ILE A 6 45.57 -16.19 -5.39
C ILE A 6 44.18 -15.79 -4.89
N SER A 7 44.11 -14.74 -4.06
CA SER A 7 42.84 -14.12 -3.71
C SER A 7 42.24 -13.49 -4.96
N ALA A 8 41.11 -14.03 -5.40
CA ALA A 8 40.32 -13.41 -6.46
C ALA A 8 39.95 -11.97 -6.05
N PRO A 9 39.95 -11.00 -6.96
CA PRO A 9 39.50 -9.65 -6.65
C PRO A 9 38.03 -9.71 -6.18
N PRO A 10 37.63 -8.89 -5.19
CA PRO A 10 36.24 -8.81 -4.79
C PRO A 10 35.41 -8.42 -6.01
N MET A 11 34.43 -9.26 -6.35
CA MET A 11 33.44 -8.95 -7.37
C MET A 11 32.83 -7.58 -7.02
N PRO A 12 32.64 -6.66 -7.98
CA PRO A 12 31.99 -5.39 -7.71
C PRO A 12 30.59 -5.67 -7.15
N GLY A 13 30.42 -5.50 -5.83
CA GLY A 13 29.13 -5.59 -5.16
C GLY A 13 28.16 -4.69 -5.90
N ALA A 14 26.98 -5.21 -6.23
CA ALA A 14 26.06 -4.53 -7.13
C ALA A 14 25.52 -3.26 -6.47
N ALA A 15 26.25 -2.16 -6.63
CA ALA A 15 25.92 -0.87 -6.04
C ALA A 15 24.48 -0.49 -6.41
N ARG A 16 23.77 0.06 -5.42
CA ARG A 16 22.42 0.56 -5.61
C ARG A 16 22.43 1.62 -6.73
N PRO A 17 21.46 1.62 -7.67
CA PRO A 17 21.45 2.63 -8.72
C PRO A 17 21.23 4.02 -8.11
N GLY A 18 22.09 4.98 -8.42
CA GLY A 18 21.97 6.36 -7.93
C GLY A 18 20.65 7.04 -8.32
N TRP A 19 20.04 6.64 -9.44
CA TRP A 19 18.73 7.17 -9.85
C TRP A 19 17.60 6.80 -8.88
N VAL A 20 17.70 5.70 -8.13
CA VAL A 20 16.70 5.31 -7.12
C VAL A 20 16.72 6.29 -5.94
N ASP A 21 17.90 6.81 -5.59
CA ASP A 21 18.01 7.88 -4.57
C ASP A 21 17.40 9.18 -5.07
N GLY A 22 17.73 9.58 -6.30
CA GLY A 22 17.13 10.77 -6.92
C GLY A 22 15.61 10.68 -7.00
N LEU A 23 15.06 9.56 -7.48
CA LEU A 23 13.62 9.33 -7.57
C LEU A 23 12.95 9.35 -6.18
N PHE A 24 13.56 8.72 -5.18
CA PHE A 24 13.01 8.72 -3.82
C PHE A 24 13.01 10.13 -3.21
N MET A 25 14.10 10.90 -3.37
CA MET A 25 14.14 12.29 -2.87
C MET A 25 13.13 13.18 -3.60
N GLY A 26 12.99 12.99 -4.92
CA GLY A 26 11.95 13.67 -5.72
C GLY A 26 10.54 13.32 -5.25
N LEU A 27 10.28 12.04 -4.96
CA LEU A 27 9.01 11.58 -4.39
C LEU A 27 8.72 12.22 -3.03
N VAL A 28 9.70 12.28 -2.12
CA VAL A 28 9.53 12.92 -0.80
C VAL A 28 9.20 14.40 -0.98
N ALA A 29 9.96 15.13 -1.80
CA ALA A 29 9.71 16.54 -2.08
C ALA A 29 8.31 16.76 -2.69
N TYR A 30 7.93 15.91 -3.66
CA TYR A 30 6.63 15.94 -4.30
C TYR A 30 5.49 15.68 -3.31
N VAL A 31 5.61 14.67 -2.44
CA VAL A 31 4.60 14.34 -1.43
C VAL A 31 4.47 15.46 -0.40
N CYS A 32 5.58 16.03 0.08
CA CYS A 32 5.54 17.17 1.00
C CYS A 32 4.88 18.39 0.36
N ALA A 33 5.27 18.75 -0.87
CA ALA A 33 4.68 19.88 -1.58
C ALA A 33 3.19 19.66 -1.89
N GLY A 34 2.83 18.46 -2.38
CA GLY A 34 1.44 18.09 -2.68
C GLY A 34 0.58 18.09 -1.42
N ALA A 35 1.03 17.49 -0.32
CA ALA A 35 0.29 17.48 0.94
C ALA A 35 0.09 18.90 1.49
N LEU A 36 1.12 19.75 1.45
CA LEU A 36 0.99 21.16 1.85
C LEU A 36 0.00 21.91 0.96
N TRP A 37 0.01 21.68 -0.35
CA TRP A 37 -0.94 22.31 -1.28
C TRP A 37 -2.37 21.84 -1.01
N MET A 38 -2.60 20.53 -0.90
CA MET A 38 -3.91 19.95 -0.63
C MET A 38 -4.50 20.46 0.69
N LEU A 39 -3.68 20.57 1.75
CA LEU A 39 -4.12 21.04 3.07
C LEU A 39 -4.36 22.56 3.12
N SER A 40 -3.61 23.34 2.34
CA SER A 40 -3.75 24.80 2.33
C SER A 40 -4.86 25.31 1.42
N GLY A 41 -5.32 24.50 0.45
CA GLY A 41 -6.34 24.90 -0.52
C GLY A 41 -5.90 26.06 -1.42
N LEU A 42 -4.58 26.24 -1.61
CA LEU A 42 -4.02 27.32 -2.41
C LEU A 42 -4.54 27.27 -3.86
N GLY A 43 -5.01 28.41 -4.36
CA GLY A 43 -5.58 28.53 -5.71
C GLY A 43 -7.10 28.37 -5.79
N GLY A 44 -7.78 28.21 -4.66
CA GLY A 44 -9.24 28.17 -4.59
C GLY A 44 -9.85 26.78 -4.90
N PRO A 45 -11.18 26.67 -4.93
CA PRO A 45 -11.87 25.37 -4.96
C PRO A 45 -11.58 24.54 -6.22
N VAL A 46 -11.53 25.20 -7.40
CA VAL A 46 -11.32 24.52 -8.69
C VAL A 46 -9.90 23.96 -8.77
N VAL A 47 -8.88 24.74 -8.40
CA VAL A 47 -7.49 24.28 -8.42
C VAL A 47 -7.30 23.16 -7.41
N SER A 48 -7.85 23.33 -6.19
CA SER A 48 -7.78 22.31 -5.15
C SER A 48 -8.39 20.99 -5.61
N TYR A 49 -9.54 21.02 -6.30
CA TYR A 49 -10.17 19.82 -6.87
C TYR A 49 -9.20 19.03 -7.79
N TYR A 50 -8.57 19.72 -8.76
CA TYR A 50 -7.66 19.04 -9.69
C TYR A 50 -6.35 18.59 -9.04
N VAL A 51 -5.81 19.36 -8.10
CA VAL A 51 -4.62 18.96 -7.32
C VAL A 51 -4.91 17.68 -6.56
N ASN A 52 -6.01 17.65 -5.81
CA ASN A 52 -6.43 16.48 -5.05
C ASN A 52 -6.66 15.24 -5.92
N LEU A 53 -7.28 15.44 -7.09
CA LEU A 53 -7.55 14.38 -8.05
C LEU A 53 -6.27 13.79 -8.70
N THR A 54 -5.27 14.62 -8.99
CA THR A 54 -4.12 14.25 -9.83
C THR A 54 -2.82 14.04 -9.08
N CYS A 55 -2.74 14.40 -7.79
CA CYS A 55 -1.49 14.32 -7.04
C CYS A 55 -1.05 12.88 -6.74
N VAL A 56 -1.98 11.95 -6.50
CA VAL A 56 -1.65 10.58 -6.05
C VAL A 56 -1.01 9.70 -7.14
N PRO A 57 -1.52 9.64 -8.39
CA PRO A 57 -0.99 8.72 -9.41
C PRO A 57 0.52 8.85 -9.69
N PRO A 58 1.13 10.04 -9.79
CA PRO A 58 2.58 10.18 -9.97
C PRO A 58 3.39 9.64 -8.79
N ALA A 59 2.93 9.89 -7.55
CA ALA A 59 3.60 9.39 -6.35
C ALA A 59 3.56 7.86 -6.26
N LEU A 60 2.40 7.30 -6.60
CA LEU A 60 2.18 5.86 -6.65
C LEU A 60 3.03 5.19 -7.74
N LEU A 61 3.15 5.81 -8.92
CA LEU A 61 4.02 5.34 -10.00
C LEU A 61 5.49 5.30 -9.57
N ALA A 62 5.98 6.35 -8.89
CA ALA A 62 7.35 6.36 -8.38
C ALA A 62 7.59 5.25 -7.35
N SER A 63 6.63 5.02 -6.43
CA SER A 63 6.68 3.91 -5.48
C SER A 63 6.68 2.54 -6.18
N LEU A 64 5.84 2.37 -7.20
CA LEU A 64 5.77 1.17 -8.02
C LEU A 64 7.11 0.90 -8.73
N VAL A 65 7.72 1.90 -9.37
CA VAL A 65 9.01 1.78 -10.07
C VAL A 65 10.12 1.32 -9.11
N ILE A 66 10.16 1.88 -7.89
CA ILE A 66 11.14 1.48 -6.87
C ILE A 66 10.88 0.03 -6.41
N THR A 67 9.62 -0.35 -6.21
CA THR A 67 9.21 -1.70 -5.81
C THR A 67 9.56 -2.74 -6.87
N VAL A 68 9.28 -2.45 -8.15
CA VAL A 68 9.67 -3.28 -9.31
C VAL A 68 11.19 -3.44 -9.35
N THR A 69 11.94 -2.35 -9.16
CA THR A 69 13.41 -2.40 -9.13
C THR A 69 13.92 -3.27 -7.98
N ALA A 70 13.31 -3.18 -6.80
CA ALA A 70 13.62 -4.04 -5.66
C ALA A 70 13.35 -5.52 -5.98
N ALA A 71 12.24 -5.83 -6.67
CA ALA A 71 11.91 -7.18 -7.12
C ALA A 71 12.94 -7.73 -8.13
N HIS A 72 13.36 -6.93 -9.10
CA HIS A 72 14.32 -7.36 -10.13
C HIS A 72 15.73 -7.59 -9.58
N ARG A 73 16.16 -6.80 -8.59
CA ARG A 73 17.51 -6.92 -8.01
C ARG A 73 17.61 -7.91 -6.86
N THR A 74 16.50 -8.28 -6.23
CA THR A 74 16.50 -9.31 -5.19
C THR A 74 16.80 -10.68 -5.82
N ALA A 75 17.72 -11.45 -5.23
CA ALA A 75 18.07 -12.79 -5.70
C ALA A 75 16.85 -13.72 -5.77
N ARG A 76 16.89 -14.72 -6.65
CA ARG A 76 15.81 -15.69 -6.82
C ARG A 76 15.50 -16.38 -5.47
N GLY A 77 14.21 -16.41 -5.10
CA GLY A 77 13.74 -16.99 -3.86
C GLY A 77 12.42 -16.39 -3.41
N THR A 78 11.95 -16.81 -2.23
CA THR A 78 10.66 -16.38 -1.66
C THR A 78 10.53 -14.87 -1.50
N VAL A 79 11.64 -14.19 -1.19
CA VAL A 79 11.71 -12.73 -1.05
C VAL A 79 11.40 -12.02 -2.35
N ARG A 80 12.00 -12.50 -3.45
CA ARG A 80 11.75 -11.95 -4.79
C ARG A 80 10.27 -12.11 -5.16
N ASN A 81 9.68 -13.26 -4.85
CA ASN A 81 8.25 -13.49 -5.10
C ASN A 81 7.37 -12.55 -4.28
N ALA A 82 7.73 -12.26 -3.02
CA ALA A 82 7.04 -11.24 -2.23
C ALA A 82 7.08 -9.86 -2.90
N TRP A 83 8.26 -9.42 -3.36
CA TRP A 83 8.41 -8.13 -4.05
C TRP A 83 7.71 -8.07 -5.40
N ILE A 84 7.66 -9.19 -6.14
CA ILE A 84 6.86 -9.29 -7.37
C ILE A 84 5.37 -9.15 -7.04
N SER A 85 4.87 -9.86 -6.03
CA SER A 85 3.48 -9.74 -5.60
C SER A 85 3.14 -8.33 -5.10
N LEU A 86 4.05 -7.66 -4.38
CA LEU A 86 3.90 -6.25 -4.00
C LEU A 86 3.84 -5.32 -5.21
N ALA A 87 4.72 -5.53 -6.20
CA ALA A 87 4.70 -4.75 -7.43
C ALA A 87 3.40 -4.96 -8.22
N ILE A 88 2.89 -6.19 -8.28
CA ILE A 88 1.59 -6.49 -8.90
C ILE A 88 0.46 -5.79 -8.15
N ALA A 89 0.44 -5.85 -6.82
CA ALA A 89 -0.55 -5.15 -6.01
C ALA A 89 -0.53 -3.64 -6.30
N LEU A 90 0.63 -2.99 -6.20
CA LEU A 90 0.75 -1.56 -6.50
C LEU A 90 0.39 -1.21 -7.95
N ALA A 91 0.68 -2.09 -8.92
CA ALA A 91 0.29 -1.90 -10.31
C ALA A 91 -1.24 -1.97 -10.49
N LEU A 92 -1.91 -2.94 -9.85
CA LEU A 92 -3.36 -3.04 -9.85
C LEU A 92 -4.00 -1.80 -9.23
N TYR A 93 -3.53 -1.38 -8.06
CA TYR A 93 -4.01 -0.17 -7.39
C TYR A 93 -3.78 1.07 -8.26
N PHE A 94 -2.62 1.18 -8.92
CA PHE A 94 -2.32 2.27 -9.86
C PHE A 94 -3.28 2.29 -11.05
N VAL A 95 -3.55 1.14 -11.67
CA VAL A 95 -4.51 1.05 -12.79
C VAL A 95 -5.91 1.45 -12.34
N GLY A 96 -6.39 0.91 -11.21
CA GLY A 96 -7.68 1.27 -10.61
C GLY A 96 -7.79 2.77 -10.37
N MET A 97 -6.74 3.38 -9.80
CA MET A 97 -6.71 4.82 -9.53
C MET A 97 -6.75 5.65 -10.82
N ASN A 98 -6.00 5.28 -11.86
CA ASN A 98 -6.05 6.04 -13.13
C ASN A 98 -7.41 5.92 -13.82
N ILE A 99 -8.08 4.77 -13.74
CA ILE A 99 -9.45 4.61 -14.22
C ILE A 99 -10.40 5.52 -13.43
N ALA A 100 -10.28 5.55 -12.10
CA ALA A 100 -11.11 6.39 -11.26
C ALA A 100 -10.89 7.90 -11.51
N VAL A 101 -9.63 8.34 -11.68
CA VAL A 101 -9.31 9.72 -12.09
C VAL A 101 -9.92 10.04 -13.45
N GLY A 102 -9.80 9.14 -14.42
CA GLY A 102 -10.39 9.29 -15.75
C GLY A 102 -11.90 9.49 -15.71
N SER A 103 -12.62 8.68 -14.92
CA SER A 103 -14.06 8.85 -14.72
C SER A 103 -14.41 10.21 -14.11
N TRP A 104 -13.67 10.66 -13.09
CA TRP A 104 -13.88 11.99 -12.49
C TRP A 104 -13.63 13.14 -13.48
N LEU A 105 -12.63 13.02 -14.35
CA LEU A 105 -12.36 14.00 -15.40
C LEU A 105 -13.47 14.05 -16.46
N LEU A 106 -14.16 12.92 -16.68
CA LEU A 106 -15.34 12.83 -17.54
C LEU A 106 -16.65 13.17 -16.82
N HIS A 107 -16.57 13.69 -15.59
CA HIS A 107 -17.72 14.02 -14.74
C HIS A 107 -18.65 12.81 -14.45
N HIS A 108 -18.09 11.60 -14.47
CA HIS A 108 -18.78 10.37 -14.14
C HIS A 108 -18.34 9.87 -12.76
N ASP A 109 -19.30 9.39 -11.97
CA ASP A 109 -19.05 8.76 -10.68
C ASP A 109 -18.28 7.43 -10.91
N PRO A 110 -17.03 7.28 -10.43
CA PRO A 110 -16.25 6.06 -10.67
C PRO A 110 -16.74 4.85 -9.89
N PHE A 111 -17.65 5.04 -8.91
CA PHE A 111 -18.05 4.02 -7.96
C PHE A 111 -19.57 3.78 -7.92
N PRO A 112 -20.05 2.55 -8.22
CA PRO A 112 -19.28 1.38 -8.61
C PRO A 112 -18.90 1.43 -10.10
N GLY A 113 -17.77 0.85 -10.47
CA GLY A 113 -17.24 0.93 -11.82
C GLY A 113 -16.05 0.00 -12.09
N PRO A 114 -15.45 0.10 -13.29
CA PRO A 114 -14.36 -0.78 -13.70
C PRO A 114 -13.10 -0.68 -12.82
N ALA A 115 -12.91 0.43 -12.10
CA ALA A 115 -11.82 0.59 -11.14
C ALA A 115 -11.91 -0.41 -9.98
N ASP A 116 -13.12 -0.79 -9.57
CA ASP A 116 -13.36 -1.67 -8.43
C ASP A 116 -12.84 -3.09 -8.64
N PHE A 117 -12.77 -3.55 -9.90
CA PHE A 117 -12.15 -4.83 -10.24
C PHE A 117 -10.65 -4.83 -9.90
N PHE A 118 -9.96 -3.73 -10.19
CA PHE A 118 -8.53 -3.59 -9.91
C PHE A 118 -8.26 -3.40 -8.42
N PHE A 119 -9.10 -2.62 -7.73
CA PHE A 119 -9.04 -2.50 -6.27
C PHE A 119 -9.36 -3.83 -5.57
N GLY A 120 -10.33 -4.59 -6.07
CA GLY A 120 -10.62 -5.94 -5.59
C GLY A 120 -9.46 -6.91 -5.80
N ALA A 121 -8.84 -6.90 -6.97
CA ALA A 121 -7.69 -7.75 -7.30
C ALA A 121 -6.40 -7.36 -6.55
N PHE A 122 -6.30 -6.12 -6.08
CA PHE A 122 -5.18 -5.66 -5.26
C PHE A 122 -5.06 -6.45 -3.94
N TYR A 123 -6.17 -6.75 -3.26
CA TYR A 123 -6.16 -7.48 -1.98
C TYR A 123 -5.54 -8.89 -2.06
N PRO A 124 -5.93 -9.79 -2.99
CA PRO A 124 -5.31 -11.10 -3.09
C PRO A 124 -3.83 -11.01 -3.50
N ALA A 125 -3.45 -10.04 -4.34
CA ALA A 125 -2.04 -9.82 -4.70
C ALA A 125 -1.21 -9.40 -3.47
N LEU A 126 -1.74 -8.51 -2.63
CA LEU A 126 -1.09 -8.09 -1.39
C LEU A 126 -1.07 -9.21 -0.33
N GLY A 127 -2.14 -10.01 -0.23
CA GLY A 127 -2.19 -11.20 0.60
C GLY A 127 -1.11 -12.22 0.21
N LEU A 128 -0.92 -12.46 -1.09
CA LEU A 128 0.16 -13.32 -1.59
C LEU A 128 1.55 -12.77 -1.25
N ALA A 129 1.74 -11.46 -1.36
CA ALA A 129 2.99 -10.82 -0.94
C ALA A 129 3.29 -11.07 0.55
N ALA A 130 2.29 -10.90 1.41
CA ALA A 130 2.42 -11.15 2.84
C ALA A 130 2.75 -12.63 3.14
N VAL A 131 2.08 -13.58 2.48
CA VAL A 131 2.38 -15.01 2.61
C VAL A 131 3.83 -15.32 2.22
N PHE A 132 4.33 -14.74 1.12
CA PHE A 132 5.72 -14.91 0.74
C PHE A 132 6.69 -14.27 1.75
N LEU A 133 6.37 -13.11 2.34
CA LEU A 133 7.18 -12.51 3.41
C LEU A 133 7.22 -13.40 4.65
N ILE A 134 6.09 -13.96 5.08
CA ILE A 134 6.01 -14.90 6.20
C ILE A 134 6.87 -16.14 5.92
N ARG A 135 6.70 -16.75 4.74
CA ARG A 135 7.49 -17.92 4.33
C ARG A 135 8.98 -17.59 4.29
N ALA A 136 9.34 -16.40 3.84
CA ALA A 136 10.73 -15.96 3.79
C ALA A 136 11.33 -15.78 5.19
N ALA A 137 10.54 -15.33 6.17
CA ALA A 137 10.96 -15.18 7.57
C ALA A 137 11.23 -16.52 8.28
N ALA A 138 10.85 -17.66 7.67
CA ALA A 138 11.00 -19.01 8.21
C ALA A 138 10.40 -19.19 9.63
N VAL A 139 9.46 -18.32 10.01
CA VAL A 139 8.81 -18.36 11.30
C VAL A 139 7.70 -19.40 11.29
N ARG A 140 7.67 -20.23 12.32
CA ARG A 140 6.50 -21.07 12.62
C ARG A 140 5.38 -20.17 13.15
N VAL A 141 4.55 -19.70 12.23
CA VAL A 141 3.36 -18.93 12.59
C VAL A 141 2.31 -19.89 13.16
N PRO A 142 1.76 -19.65 14.35
CA PRO A 142 0.63 -20.41 14.86
C PRO A 142 -0.63 -19.98 14.09
N TRP A 143 -0.81 -20.51 12.88
CA TRP A 143 -1.89 -20.13 11.96
C TRP A 143 -3.28 -20.17 12.59
N LEU A 144 -3.51 -21.09 13.53
CA LEU A 144 -4.76 -21.17 14.27
C LEU A 144 -4.96 -19.95 15.18
N GLN A 145 -3.98 -19.62 16.03
CA GLN A 145 -4.05 -18.45 16.90
C GLN A 145 -4.18 -17.16 16.09
N LEU A 146 -3.42 -17.05 15.01
CA LEU A 146 -3.56 -15.93 14.09
C LEU A 146 -4.96 -15.87 13.47
N SER A 147 -5.50 -16.99 13.00
CA SER A 147 -6.85 -16.99 12.42
C SER A 147 -7.90 -16.59 13.46
N LEU A 148 -7.70 -16.95 14.72
CA LEU A 148 -8.58 -16.56 15.82
C LEU A 148 -8.45 -15.07 16.15
N ASP A 149 -7.23 -14.53 16.24
CA ASP A 149 -7.00 -13.10 16.47
C ASP A 149 -7.54 -12.26 15.30
N ALA A 150 -7.34 -12.74 14.07
CA ALA A 150 -7.87 -12.10 12.87
C ALA A 150 -9.40 -12.13 12.86
N THR A 151 -10.01 -13.28 13.18
CA THR A 151 -11.47 -13.41 13.26
C THR A 151 -12.04 -12.55 14.39
N ALA A 152 -11.41 -12.55 15.57
CA ALA A 152 -11.82 -11.74 16.71
C ALA A 152 -11.75 -10.24 16.39
N PHE A 153 -10.69 -9.80 15.72
CA PHE A 153 -10.57 -8.43 15.26
C PHE A 153 -11.60 -8.10 14.17
N VAL A 154 -11.75 -8.92 13.13
CA VAL A 154 -12.75 -8.72 12.06
C VAL A 154 -14.18 -8.68 12.63
N VAL A 155 -14.51 -9.57 13.56
CA VAL A 155 -15.81 -9.59 14.23
C VAL A 155 -15.96 -8.37 15.13
N GLY A 156 -14.96 -8.02 15.94
CA GLY A 156 -15.02 -6.88 16.86
C GLY A 156 -15.11 -5.54 16.13
N PHE A 157 -14.19 -5.28 15.20
CA PHE A 157 -14.19 -4.08 14.36
C PHE A 157 -15.39 -4.07 13.42
N GLY A 158 -15.73 -5.20 12.80
CA GLY A 158 -16.91 -5.33 11.94
C GLY A 158 -18.20 -5.02 12.70
N THR A 159 -18.33 -5.48 13.94
CA THR A 159 -19.47 -5.14 14.82
C THR A 159 -19.49 -3.67 15.19
N PHE A 160 -18.33 -3.07 15.48
CA PHE A 160 -18.21 -1.63 15.74
C PHE A 160 -18.67 -0.79 14.54
N PHE A 161 -18.20 -1.11 13.33
CA PHE A 161 -18.63 -0.45 12.08
C PHE A 161 -20.11 -0.72 11.79
N TRP A 162 -20.60 -1.93 12.03
CA TRP A 162 -22.01 -2.27 11.84
C TRP A 162 -22.94 -1.37 12.65
N PHE A 163 -22.72 -1.30 13.96
CA PHE A 163 -23.65 -0.59 14.85
C PHE A 163 -23.49 0.93 14.84
N LEU A 164 -22.27 1.44 14.67
CA LEU A 164 -22.02 2.88 14.80
C LEU A 164 -22.03 3.64 13.47
N ILE A 165 -21.93 2.92 12.35
CA ILE A 165 -21.69 3.55 11.05
C ILE A 165 -22.69 3.05 10.01
N ILE A 166 -22.83 1.74 9.87
CA ILE A 166 -23.67 1.12 8.82
C ILE A 166 -25.16 1.22 9.18
N HIS A 167 -25.56 0.70 10.34
CA HIS A 167 -26.96 0.72 10.80
C HIS A 167 -27.59 2.13 10.80
N PRO A 168 -26.93 3.20 11.29
CA PRO A 168 -27.51 4.54 11.24
C PRO A 168 -27.56 5.14 9.81
N ALA A 169 -26.75 4.66 8.87
CA ALA A 169 -26.76 5.12 7.48
C ALA A 169 -27.85 4.43 6.61
N ALA A 170 -28.36 3.27 7.03
CA ALA A 170 -29.36 2.47 6.31
C ALA A 170 -30.83 2.90 6.53
N LEU A 171 -31.09 4.06 7.13
CA LEU A 171 -32.43 4.62 7.31
C LEU A 171 -32.95 5.27 6.00
N PRO A 172 -34.27 5.29 5.76
CA PRO A 172 -34.85 5.03 4.44
C PRO A 172 -34.65 6.17 3.43
N THR A 173 -33.63 6.01 2.60
CA THR A 173 -33.48 6.72 1.31
C THR A 173 -32.93 5.70 0.33
N GLU A 174 -33.60 5.52 -0.82
CA GLU A 174 -33.35 4.50 -1.86
C GLU A 174 -31.94 3.87 -1.83
N ILE A 175 -31.83 2.72 -1.16
CA ILE A 175 -30.55 2.11 -0.84
C ILE A 175 -29.99 1.44 -2.10
N ASN A 176 -28.89 1.98 -2.62
CA ASN A 176 -28.12 1.34 -3.67
C ASN A 176 -27.25 0.24 -3.05
N LEU A 177 -27.87 -0.91 -2.73
CA LEU A 177 -27.29 -2.05 -1.97
C LEU A 177 -25.89 -2.47 -2.45
N LEU A 178 -25.62 -2.32 -3.75
CA LEU A 178 -24.31 -2.60 -4.34
C LEU A 178 -23.22 -1.64 -3.86
N LYS A 179 -23.50 -0.33 -3.82
CA LYS A 179 -22.54 0.69 -3.34
C LYS A 179 -22.19 0.46 -1.88
N GLU A 180 -23.20 0.15 -1.07
CA GLU A 180 -23.02 -0.09 0.36
C GLU A 180 -22.25 -1.39 0.62
N GLY A 181 -22.64 -2.49 -0.03
CA GLY A 181 -21.97 -3.78 0.10
C GLY A 181 -20.49 -3.75 -0.33
N LEU A 182 -20.17 -3.07 -1.45
CA LEU A 182 -18.78 -2.89 -1.89
C LEU A 182 -17.97 -2.04 -0.90
N SER A 183 -18.54 -0.94 -0.39
CA SER A 183 -17.87 -0.06 0.58
C SER A 183 -17.56 -0.80 1.89
N GLN A 184 -18.48 -1.65 2.35
CA GLN A 184 -18.28 -2.50 3.51
C GLN A 184 -17.23 -3.59 3.26
N ALA A 185 -17.26 -4.22 2.08
CA ALA A 185 -16.28 -5.23 1.70
C ALA A 185 -14.85 -4.67 1.72
N TYR A 186 -14.64 -3.45 1.23
CA TYR A 186 -13.32 -2.80 1.31
C TYR A 186 -12.85 -2.60 2.74
N VAL A 187 -13.69 -2.06 3.64
CA VAL A 187 -13.31 -1.88 5.05
C VAL A 187 -12.94 -3.20 5.72
N VAL A 188 -13.69 -4.28 5.45
CA VAL A 188 -13.38 -5.61 6.00
C VAL A 188 -12.08 -6.15 5.43
N LEU A 189 -11.85 -6.02 4.12
CA LEU A 189 -10.62 -6.48 3.47
C LEU A 189 -9.39 -5.70 3.96
N ASP A 190 -9.50 -4.38 4.14
CA ASP A 190 -8.46 -3.52 4.71
C ASP A 190 -8.04 -4.00 6.10
N CYS A 191 -9.02 -4.29 6.96
CA CYS A 191 -8.78 -4.82 8.30
C CYS A 191 -8.07 -6.18 8.27
N ILE A 192 -8.52 -7.10 7.41
CA ILE A 192 -7.90 -8.43 7.27
C ILE A 192 -6.45 -8.30 6.82
N VAL A 193 -6.17 -7.48 5.81
CA VAL A 193 -4.81 -7.33 5.28
C VAL A 193 -3.89 -6.60 6.27
N LEU A 194 -4.40 -5.61 7.01
CA LEU A 194 -3.69 -4.96 8.11
C LEU A 194 -3.21 -5.97 9.16
N LEU A 195 -4.10 -6.88 9.59
CA LEU A 195 -3.76 -7.92 10.56
C LEU A 195 -2.68 -8.86 10.02
N ILE A 196 -2.85 -9.33 8.79
CA ILE A 196 -1.87 -10.20 8.13
C ILE A 196 -0.50 -9.49 8.07
N LEU A 197 -0.46 -8.19 7.76
CA LEU A 197 0.77 -7.42 7.71
C LEU A 197 1.37 -7.17 9.10
N GLY A 198 0.54 -7.01 10.14
CA GLY A 198 0.98 -6.98 11.54
C GLY A 198 1.69 -8.25 11.96
N VAL A 199 1.20 -9.41 11.52
CA VAL A 199 1.89 -10.71 11.74
C VAL A 199 3.21 -10.77 11.01
N VAL A 200 3.24 -10.32 9.75
CA VAL A 200 4.47 -10.26 8.96
C VAL A 200 5.54 -9.46 9.71
N LEU A 201 5.16 -8.34 10.33
CA LEU A 201 6.06 -7.55 11.16
C LEU A 201 6.57 -8.36 12.37
N LEU A 202 5.67 -8.95 13.16
CA LEU A 202 6.03 -9.71 14.36
C LEU A 202 6.93 -10.92 14.03
N ALA A 203 6.65 -11.61 12.93
CA ALA A 203 7.47 -12.70 12.42
C ALA A 203 8.82 -12.21 11.88
N GLY A 204 8.86 -11.05 11.21
CA GLY A 204 10.06 -10.48 10.61
C GLY A 204 11.12 -10.09 11.64
N VAL A 205 10.71 -9.56 12.80
CA VAL A 205 11.61 -9.05 13.87
C VAL A 205 12.57 -10.10 14.42
N GLY A 206 12.19 -11.39 14.41
CA GLY A 206 13.03 -12.49 14.92
C GLY A 206 13.96 -13.14 13.87
N SER A 207 13.86 -12.78 12.59
CA SER A 207 14.45 -13.54 11.48
C SER A 207 15.86 -13.10 11.04
N GLY A 208 16.50 -12.17 11.78
CA GLY A 208 17.81 -11.59 11.41
C GLY A 208 17.77 -10.67 10.17
N ARG A 209 16.58 -10.39 9.64
CA ARG A 209 16.35 -9.45 8.53
C ARG A 209 16.31 -8.02 9.05
N ASP A 210 16.58 -7.05 8.17
CA ASP A 210 16.40 -5.64 8.51
C ASP A 210 14.92 -5.36 8.87
N PRO A 211 14.62 -5.06 10.15
CA PRO A 211 13.24 -4.81 10.58
C PRO A 211 12.65 -3.56 9.91
N ARG A 212 13.50 -2.66 9.39
CA ARG A 212 13.10 -1.41 8.76
C ARG A 212 12.20 -1.64 7.54
N VAL A 213 12.49 -2.67 6.73
CA VAL A 213 11.66 -2.97 5.53
C VAL A 213 10.23 -3.29 5.95
N HIS A 214 10.05 -4.11 6.97
CA HIS A 214 8.73 -4.55 7.44
C HIS A 214 7.97 -3.41 8.11
N VAL A 215 8.64 -2.58 8.92
CA VAL A 215 8.04 -1.41 9.56
C VAL A 215 7.59 -0.38 8.51
N LEU A 216 8.39 -0.16 7.47
CA LEU A 216 8.06 0.77 6.39
C LEU A 216 6.89 0.27 5.54
N LEU A 217 6.85 -1.03 5.20
CA LEU A 217 5.70 -1.62 4.51
C LEU A 217 4.44 -1.51 5.36
N LEU A 218 4.51 -1.86 6.65
CA LEU A 218 3.36 -1.75 7.56
C LEU A 218 2.89 -0.30 7.67
N GLY A 219 3.78 0.65 7.91
CA GLY A 219 3.42 2.07 8.01
C GLY A 219 2.78 2.60 6.73
N GLY A 220 3.29 2.23 5.56
CA GLY A 220 2.73 2.62 4.28
C GLY A 220 1.34 2.05 4.04
N PHE A 221 1.19 0.73 4.11
CA PHE A 221 -0.12 0.11 3.91
C PHE A 221 -1.12 0.50 4.99
N ALA A 222 -0.71 0.66 6.26
CA ALA A 222 -1.62 1.12 7.30
C ALA A 222 -2.11 2.56 7.06
N THR A 223 -1.26 3.43 6.54
CA THR A 223 -1.67 4.78 6.15
C THR A 223 -2.66 4.73 4.97
N MET A 224 -2.42 3.85 4.00
CA MET A 224 -3.31 3.65 2.84
C MET A 224 -4.68 3.11 3.27
N PHE A 225 -4.72 2.06 4.08
CA PHE A 225 -5.97 1.47 4.57
C PHE A 225 -6.74 2.41 5.50
N LEU A 226 -6.05 3.23 6.28
CA LEU A 226 -6.73 4.30 7.03
C LEU A 226 -7.41 5.30 6.08
N ALA A 227 -6.76 5.61 4.95
CA ALA A 227 -7.33 6.46 3.92
C ALA A 227 -8.54 5.81 3.24
N ASP A 228 -8.46 4.52 2.91
CA ASP A 228 -9.55 3.73 2.32
C ASP A 228 -10.77 3.64 3.26
N ILE A 229 -10.54 3.44 4.56
CA ILE A 229 -11.60 3.47 5.59
C ILE A 229 -12.26 4.85 5.64
N ILE A 230 -11.49 5.94 5.70
CA ILE A 230 -12.04 7.30 5.73
C ILE A 230 -12.82 7.60 4.45
N TRP A 231 -12.31 7.16 3.29
CA TRP A 231 -12.97 7.28 2.00
C TRP A 231 -14.32 6.54 1.99
N SER A 232 -14.33 5.28 2.43
CA SER A 232 -15.53 4.44 2.49
C SER A 232 -16.58 5.02 3.42
N LEU A 233 -16.16 5.57 4.58
CA LEU A 233 -17.03 6.27 5.52
C LEU A 233 -17.63 7.55 4.94
N ALA A 234 -16.83 8.36 4.27
CA ALA A 234 -17.31 9.58 3.61
C ALA A 234 -18.32 9.25 2.51
N ARG A 235 -18.09 8.12 1.81
CA ARG A 235 -18.97 7.62 0.75
C ARG A 235 -20.31 7.12 1.29
N MET A 236 -20.31 6.34 2.37
CA MET A 236 -21.54 5.84 3.02
C MET A 236 -22.42 6.99 3.54
N ARG A 237 -21.83 8.10 3.99
CA ARG A 237 -22.56 9.26 4.49
C ARG A 237 -23.07 10.22 3.40
N GLY A 238 -22.79 9.94 2.12
CA GLY A 238 -23.23 10.77 1.00
C GLY A 238 -22.44 12.07 0.78
N TYR A 239 -21.39 12.33 1.58
CA TYR A 239 -20.58 13.56 1.52
C TYR A 239 -19.31 13.41 0.69
N TYR A 240 -19.26 12.50 -0.29
CA TYR A 240 -18.05 12.30 -1.08
C TYR A 240 -17.84 13.43 -2.10
N LEU A 241 -16.85 14.28 -1.82
CA LEU A 241 -16.26 15.21 -2.77
C LEU A 241 -14.74 14.98 -2.80
N PRO A 242 -14.10 14.95 -3.98
CA PRO A 242 -12.65 15.03 -4.09
C PRO A 242 -12.14 16.29 -3.37
N GLY A 243 -11.09 16.17 -2.57
CA GLY A 243 -10.57 17.20 -1.67
C GLY A 243 -10.50 16.82 -0.19
N GLY A 244 -10.78 15.56 0.15
CA GLY A 244 -10.85 15.12 1.55
C GLY A 244 -9.49 14.77 2.15
N PHE A 245 -9.41 14.77 3.49
CA PHE A 245 -8.20 14.39 4.22
C PHE A 245 -7.65 13.00 3.83
N HIS A 246 -8.51 12.10 3.37
CA HIS A 246 -8.12 10.77 2.88
C HIS A 246 -7.15 10.86 1.68
N GLU A 247 -7.26 11.83 0.77
CA GLU A 247 -6.34 11.93 -0.37
C GLU A 247 -4.93 12.30 0.07
N VAL A 248 -4.79 13.11 1.13
CA VAL A 248 -3.49 13.42 1.73
C VAL A 248 -2.86 12.17 2.32
N LEU A 249 -3.66 11.30 2.95
CA LEU A 249 -3.17 10.01 3.46
C LEU A 249 -2.73 9.07 2.33
N HIS A 250 -3.51 8.99 1.24
CA HIS A 250 -3.12 8.24 0.04
C HIS A 250 -1.82 8.76 -0.58
N LEU A 251 -1.60 10.08 -0.59
CA LEU A 251 -0.34 10.66 -1.06
C LEU A 251 0.82 10.31 -0.12
N CYS A 252 0.60 10.47 1.19
CA CYS A 252 1.61 10.21 2.22
C CYS A 252 2.06 8.75 2.28
N CYS A 253 1.17 7.79 2.00
CA CYS A 253 1.49 6.37 2.06
C CYS A 253 2.58 5.95 1.05
N CYS A 254 2.73 6.69 -0.05
CA CYS A 254 3.70 6.37 -1.10
C CYS A 254 5.16 6.45 -0.61
N VAL A 255 5.48 7.35 0.33
CA VAL A 255 6.84 7.55 0.86
C VAL A 255 7.35 6.31 1.60
N PRO A 256 6.68 5.79 2.65
CA PRO A 256 7.14 4.61 3.37
C PRO A 256 7.16 3.36 2.47
N LEU A 257 6.22 3.21 1.53
CA LEU A 257 6.23 2.10 0.55
C LEU A 257 7.48 2.15 -0.34
N ALA A 258 7.80 3.32 -0.90
CA ALA A 258 9.02 3.51 -1.67
C ALA A 258 10.29 3.36 -0.82
N ALA A 259 10.27 3.82 0.42
CA ALA A 259 11.37 3.70 1.37
C ALA A 259 11.67 2.23 1.68
N ALA A 260 10.65 1.37 1.78
CA ALA A 260 10.82 -0.06 1.97
C ALA A 260 11.57 -0.71 0.80
N GLY A 261 11.16 -0.41 -0.45
CA GLY A 261 11.85 -0.91 -1.64
C GLY A 261 13.29 -0.42 -1.73
N ARG A 262 13.53 0.84 -1.35
CA ARG A 262 14.86 1.42 -1.21
C ARG A 262 15.71 0.71 -0.15
N ALA A 263 15.14 0.42 1.02
CA ALA A 263 15.83 -0.31 2.08
C ALA A 263 16.19 -1.73 1.66
N GLN A 264 15.28 -2.44 0.98
CA GLN A 264 15.56 -3.77 0.41
C GLN A 264 16.74 -3.75 -0.56
N LEU A 265 16.81 -2.75 -1.42
CA LEU A 265 17.92 -2.59 -2.37
C LEU A 265 19.27 -2.38 -1.66
N ARG A 266 19.28 -1.70 -0.50
CA ARG A 266 20.50 -1.54 0.32
C ARG A 266 20.93 -2.88 0.92
N THR A 267 20.00 -3.65 1.47
CA THR A 267 20.29 -4.98 2.03
C THR A 267 20.82 -5.92 0.96
N THR A 268 20.27 -5.84 -0.25
CA THR A 268 20.72 -6.67 -1.38
C THR A 268 22.14 -6.31 -1.82
N ALA A 269 22.47 -5.02 -1.87
CA ALA A 269 23.82 -4.54 -2.21
C ALA A 269 24.87 -4.84 -1.12
N ALA A 270 24.46 -4.96 0.14
CA ALA A 270 25.34 -5.32 1.26
C ALA A 270 25.60 -6.84 1.37
N ALA A 271 24.75 -7.67 0.75
CA ALA A 271 24.85 -9.13 0.77
C ALA A 271 25.66 -9.71 -0.41
N THR A 272 26.09 -8.86 -1.35
CA THR A 272 26.96 -9.20 -2.49
C THR A 272 28.37 -8.71 -2.24
#